data_AF-A0A810KVX6-F1
#
_entry.id   AF-A0A810KVX6-F1
#
_cell.length_a   1.000
_cell.length_b   1.000
_cell.length_c   1.000
_cell.angle_alpha   90.00
_cell.angle_beta   90.00
_cell.angle_gamma   90.00
#
_symmetry.space_group_name_H-M   'P 1'
#
loop_
_entity.id
_entity.type
_entity.pdbx_description
1 polymer ?
#
loop_
_entity_poly.entity_id
_entity_poly.type
_entity_poly.pdbx_seq_one_letter_code
_entity_poly.pdbx_strand_id
1 'polypeptide(L)'
;MIAGSARYGTQRPDWRPAPLPADHLAELAEVVTDLLAAVDRAIQRYGVPPEHQVVADLREFRALPGTLAQSIVDTDPEPVWQRSVELARHRTTVVEAAEPVLADGDELRWAGAGQRAYQTVWSAVSATLTAELPAQLLGTAEYGAALAGWYSKLRAALTSFFLRYGNSPAAVTLRAGPGPGTADELDHVPAAATAAADLATACFAALRPVLAAGRELRPATDPRPALPTARTPDHDTGTDSGAFHAGHD
;
A
#
# COMPACT_ATOMS: atom_id res chain seq x y z
N MET A 1 -0.67 26.05 41.01
CA MET A 1 -1.57 26.48 39.93
C MET A 1 -0.87 26.13 38.62
N ILE A 2 -0.96 24.87 38.19
CA ILE A 2 -0.25 24.35 37.02
C ILE A 2 -1.26 24.25 35.89
N ALA A 3 -0.91 24.89 34.78
CA ALA A 3 -1.70 25.05 33.58
C ALA A 3 -2.17 23.69 33.04
N GLY A 4 -3.44 23.66 32.62
CA GLY A 4 -4.11 22.48 32.12
C GLY A 4 -3.38 21.87 30.93
N SER A 5 -3.04 20.59 31.07
CA SER A 5 -2.78 19.70 29.94
C SER A 5 -3.97 19.78 29.00
N ALA A 6 -3.79 20.49 27.88
CA ALA A 6 -4.67 20.39 26.74
C ALA A 6 -4.67 18.92 26.32
N ARG A 7 -5.73 18.21 26.71
CA ARG A 7 -6.04 16.87 26.21
C ARG A 7 -6.36 17.01 24.71
N TYR A 8 -5.34 17.13 23.87
CA TYR A 8 -5.44 16.88 22.44
C TYR A 8 -5.49 15.36 22.20
N GLY A 9 -6.46 14.71 22.82
CA GLY A 9 -6.90 13.38 22.46
C GLY A 9 -8.20 13.54 21.69
N THR A 10 -8.14 14.03 20.44
CA THR A 10 -9.18 13.62 19.51
C THR A 10 -8.93 12.13 19.27
N GLN A 11 -9.41 11.29 20.18
CA GLN A 11 -9.59 9.87 19.93
C GLN A 11 -10.34 9.82 18.60
N ARG A 12 -9.63 9.55 17.50
CA ARG A 12 -10.29 9.21 16.25
C ARG A 12 -11.14 7.99 16.61
N PRO A 13 -12.48 8.10 16.51
CA PRO A 13 -13.39 7.04 16.91
C PRO A 13 -12.96 5.76 16.23
N ASP A 14 -13.06 4.63 16.95
CA ASP A 14 -12.73 3.27 16.52
C ASP A 14 -12.60 3.14 15.00
N TRP A 15 -11.39 3.35 14.50
CA TRP A 15 -11.16 3.30 13.07
C TRP A 15 -11.50 1.88 12.62
N ARG A 16 -12.50 1.79 11.74
CA ARG A 16 -12.92 0.55 11.11
C ARG A 16 -12.88 0.80 9.61
N PRO A 17 -11.97 0.14 8.87
CA PRO A 17 -11.99 0.26 7.42
C PRO A 17 -13.32 -0.30 6.91
N ALA A 18 -13.79 0.24 5.79
CA ALA A 18 -14.92 -0.37 5.09
C ALA A 18 -14.55 -1.82 4.72
N PRO A 19 -15.52 -2.77 4.77
CA PRO A 19 -15.28 -4.11 4.28
C PRO A 19 -14.92 -4.06 2.78
N LEU A 20 -14.10 -5.00 2.33
CA LEU A 20 -13.84 -5.15 0.91
C LEU A 20 -15.14 -5.52 0.17
N PRO A 21 -15.34 -5.02 -1.06
CA PRO A 21 -16.48 -5.44 -1.88
C PRO A 21 -16.35 -6.93 -2.23
N ALA A 22 -17.48 -7.56 -2.55
CA ALA A 22 -17.49 -8.95 -3.02
C ALA A 22 -16.61 -9.12 -4.28
N ASP A 23 -15.81 -10.17 -4.28
CA ASP A 23 -14.86 -10.46 -5.35
C ASP A 23 -15.32 -11.60 -6.23
N HIS A 24 -15.87 -11.26 -7.40
CA HIS A 24 -16.26 -12.23 -8.43
C HIS A 24 -15.13 -12.56 -9.41
N LEU A 25 -13.98 -11.89 -9.32
CA LEU A 25 -12.87 -12.14 -10.25
C LEU A 25 -12.28 -13.53 -10.03
N ALA A 26 -12.26 -14.04 -8.80
CA ALA A 26 -11.75 -15.38 -8.49
C ALA A 26 -12.48 -16.49 -9.27
N GLU A 27 -13.79 -16.36 -9.44
CA GLU A 27 -14.62 -17.31 -10.21
C GLU A 27 -14.36 -17.24 -11.72
N LEU A 28 -13.92 -16.08 -12.22
CA LEU A 28 -13.70 -15.80 -13.64
C LEU A 28 -12.21 -15.81 -14.03
N ALA A 29 -11.32 -16.02 -13.08
CA ALA A 29 -9.88 -15.77 -13.21
C ALA A 29 -9.27 -16.50 -14.41
N GLU A 30 -9.56 -17.79 -14.55
CA GLU A 30 -9.07 -18.62 -15.66
C GLU A 30 -9.52 -18.07 -17.02
N VAL A 31 -10.82 -17.80 -17.18
CA VAL A 31 -11.37 -17.35 -18.47
C VAL A 31 -10.89 -15.94 -18.84
N VAL A 32 -10.73 -15.07 -17.84
CA VAL A 32 -10.20 -13.71 -18.02
C VAL A 32 -8.74 -13.75 -18.45
N THR A 33 -7.92 -14.53 -17.74
CA THR A 33 -6.48 -14.64 -18.00
C THR A 33 -6.22 -15.31 -19.34
N ASP A 34 -6.99 -16.34 -19.71
CA ASP A 34 -6.87 -16.99 -21.02
C ASP A 34 -7.19 -16.04 -22.19
N LEU A 35 -8.28 -15.26 -22.08
CA LEU A 35 -8.66 -14.30 -23.11
C LEU A 35 -7.57 -13.23 -23.28
N LEU A 36 -7.10 -12.64 -22.19
CA LEU A 36 -6.10 -11.58 -22.26
C LEU A 36 -4.71 -12.11 -22.61
N ALA A 37 -4.38 -13.36 -22.27
CA ALA A 37 -3.19 -14.03 -22.79
C ALA A 37 -3.29 -14.28 -24.30
N ALA A 38 -4.49 -14.55 -24.84
CA ALA A 38 -4.70 -14.65 -26.28
C ALA A 38 -4.51 -13.28 -26.97
N VAL A 39 -4.97 -12.19 -26.34
CA VAL A 39 -4.70 -10.81 -26.79
C VAL A 39 -3.19 -10.55 -26.83
N ASP A 40 -2.46 -10.87 -25.75
CA ASP A 40 -1.01 -10.68 -25.67
C ASP A 40 -0.28 -11.45 -26.78
N ARG A 41 -0.64 -12.72 -27.00
CA ARG A 41 -0.08 -13.55 -28.08
C ARG A 41 -0.37 -12.96 -29.47
N ALA A 42 -1.59 -12.48 -29.70
CA ALA A 42 -1.97 -11.87 -30.97
C ALA A 42 -1.19 -10.57 -31.24
N ILE A 43 -1.06 -9.71 -30.23
CA ILE A 43 -0.25 -8.48 -30.30
C ILE A 43 1.21 -8.80 -30.60
N GLN A 44 1.78 -9.81 -29.94
CA GLN A 44 3.17 -10.20 -30.16
C GLN A 44 3.41 -10.82 -31.53
N ARG A 45 2.47 -11.64 -32.01
CA ARG A 45 2.60 -12.37 -33.29
C ARG A 45 2.32 -11.49 -34.51
N TYR A 46 1.25 -10.69 -34.46
CA TYR A 46 0.75 -9.94 -35.60
C TYR A 46 1.04 -8.45 -35.52
N GLY A 47 1.55 -7.99 -34.37
CA GLY A 47 1.70 -6.57 -34.10
C GLY A 47 0.36 -5.90 -33.82
N VAL A 48 0.40 -4.57 -33.83
CA VAL A 48 -0.76 -3.71 -33.64
C VAL A 48 -0.92 -2.84 -34.89
N PRO A 49 -2.15 -2.56 -35.34
CA PRO A 49 -2.35 -1.58 -36.41
C PRO A 49 -1.73 -0.22 -36.05
N PRO A 50 -0.94 0.41 -36.95
CA PRO A 50 -0.05 1.52 -36.59
C PRO A 50 -0.77 2.80 -36.12
N GLU A 51 -2.02 2.99 -36.54
CA GLU A 51 -2.85 4.15 -36.16
C GLU A 51 -3.79 3.84 -34.97
N HIS A 52 -3.69 2.65 -34.38
CA HIS A 52 -4.58 2.24 -33.30
C HIS A 52 -4.19 2.86 -31.96
N GLN A 53 -5.19 3.31 -31.19
CA GLN A 53 -5.02 3.92 -29.86
C GLN A 53 -4.21 3.06 -28.88
N VAL A 54 -4.33 1.73 -28.99
CA VAL A 54 -3.63 0.79 -28.10
C VAL A 54 -2.10 0.96 -28.14
N VAL A 55 -1.51 1.50 -29.21
CA VAL A 55 -0.06 1.79 -29.25
C VAL A 55 0.32 2.83 -28.19
N ALA A 56 -0.51 3.85 -28.01
CA ALA A 56 -0.31 4.85 -26.96
C ALA A 56 -0.54 4.24 -25.58
N ASP A 57 -1.58 3.42 -25.44
CA ASP A 57 -1.89 2.76 -24.17
C ASP A 57 -0.76 1.80 -23.74
N LEU A 58 -0.21 0.99 -24.65
CA LEU A 58 0.93 0.10 -24.36
C LEU A 58 2.18 0.87 -23.90
N ARG A 59 2.43 2.07 -24.45
CA ARG A 59 3.53 2.94 -24.00
C ARG A 59 3.27 3.57 -22.65
N GLU A 60 2.03 3.99 -22.40
CA GLU A 60 1.60 4.57 -21.12
C GLU A 60 1.72 3.54 -19.99
N PHE A 61 1.17 2.33 -20.21
CA PHE A 61 1.09 1.29 -19.19
C PHE A 61 2.37 0.45 -19.08
N ARG A 62 3.19 0.39 -20.13
CA ARG A 62 4.43 -0.41 -20.21
C ARG A 62 4.24 -1.89 -19.86
N ALA A 63 3.05 -2.42 -20.09
CA ALA A 63 2.67 -3.79 -19.83
C ALA A 63 1.66 -4.25 -20.88
N LEU A 64 1.63 -5.55 -21.16
CA LEU A 64 0.58 -6.15 -21.97
C LEU A 64 -0.67 -6.42 -21.11
N PRO A 65 -1.90 -6.36 -21.69
CA PRO A 65 -3.14 -6.57 -20.95
C PRO A 65 -3.20 -7.89 -20.16
N GLY A 66 -2.77 -9.00 -20.76
CA GLY A 66 -2.76 -10.31 -20.11
C GLY A 66 -1.79 -10.36 -18.92
N THR A 67 -0.58 -9.84 -19.11
CA THR A 67 0.41 -9.72 -18.02
C THR A 67 -0.12 -8.86 -16.85
N LEU A 68 -0.77 -7.74 -17.17
CA LEU A 68 -1.36 -6.86 -16.16
C LEU A 68 -2.54 -7.53 -15.44
N ALA A 69 -3.43 -8.20 -16.17
CA ALA A 69 -4.54 -8.93 -15.60
C ALA A 69 -4.10 -10.08 -14.70
N GLN A 70 -3.08 -10.83 -15.10
CA GLN A 70 -2.49 -11.89 -14.28
C GLN A 70 -1.99 -11.33 -12.94
N SER A 71 -1.24 -10.22 -12.96
CA SER A 71 -0.79 -9.56 -11.73
C SER A 71 -1.94 -9.13 -10.82
N ILE A 72 -3.07 -8.67 -11.39
CA ILE A 72 -4.27 -8.29 -10.62
C ILE A 72 -4.96 -9.52 -10.02
N VAL A 73 -5.07 -10.61 -10.80
CA VAL A 73 -5.67 -11.87 -10.38
C VAL A 73 -4.88 -12.53 -9.26
N ASP A 74 -3.54 -12.55 -9.38
CA ASP A 74 -2.63 -13.16 -8.40
C ASP A 74 -2.55 -12.38 -7.08
N THR A 75 -3.02 -11.13 -7.08
CA THR A 75 -3.02 -10.29 -5.87
C THR A 75 -4.37 -10.39 -5.16
N ASP A 76 -4.40 -11.10 -4.04
CA ASP A 76 -5.52 -11.11 -3.10
C ASP A 76 -5.42 -9.90 -2.15
N PRO A 77 -6.39 -8.96 -2.16
CA PRO A 77 -6.40 -7.82 -1.25
C PRO A 77 -6.79 -8.18 0.20
N GLU A 78 -7.45 -9.32 0.44
CA GLU A 78 -8.01 -9.66 1.74
C GLU A 78 -6.92 -9.82 2.84
N PRO A 79 -5.79 -10.51 2.62
CA PRO A 79 -4.73 -10.60 3.63
C PRO A 79 -4.19 -9.23 4.05
N VAL A 80 -4.02 -8.30 3.11
CA VAL A 80 -3.54 -6.93 3.42
C VAL A 80 -4.56 -6.17 4.25
N TRP A 81 -5.85 -6.29 3.91
CA TRP A 81 -6.93 -5.69 4.68
C TRP A 81 -7.00 -6.25 6.10
N GLN A 82 -6.95 -7.57 6.27
CA GLN A 82 -6.97 -8.24 7.57
C GLN A 82 -5.80 -7.79 8.45
N ARG A 83 -4.58 -7.77 7.91
CA ARG A 83 -3.39 -7.28 8.63
C ARG A 83 -3.51 -5.82 9.02
N SER A 84 -4.16 -4.99 8.19
CA SER A 84 -4.42 -3.59 8.52
C SER A 84 -5.39 -3.45 9.69
N VAL A 85 -6.45 -4.26 9.73
CA VAL A 85 -7.38 -4.31 10.87
C VAL A 85 -6.68 -4.77 12.15
N GLU A 86 -5.83 -5.81 12.05
CA GLU A 86 -5.02 -6.29 13.19
C GLU A 86 -4.07 -5.20 13.71
N LEU A 87 -3.36 -4.51 12.81
CA LEU A 87 -2.43 -3.46 13.17
C LEU A 87 -3.10 -2.28 13.87
N ALA A 88 -4.29 -1.88 13.41
CA ALA A 88 -5.07 -0.85 14.08
C ALA A 88 -5.54 -1.27 15.48
N ARG A 89 -5.80 -2.56 15.71
CA ARG A 89 -6.11 -3.08 17.06
C ARG A 89 -4.90 -3.04 17.97
N HIS A 90 -3.70 -3.35 17.45
CA HIS A 90 -2.46 -3.29 18.24
C HIS A 90 -2.15 -1.88 18.77
N ARG A 91 -2.62 -0.82 18.11
CA ARG A 91 -2.57 0.55 18.64
C ARG A 91 -3.11 0.63 20.07
N THR A 92 -4.30 0.06 20.30
CA THR A 92 -4.94 0.10 21.62
C THR A 92 -4.15 -0.71 22.64
N THR A 93 -3.68 -1.90 22.24
CA THR A 93 -2.84 -2.75 23.10
C THR A 93 -1.54 -2.07 23.52
N VAL A 94 -0.89 -1.32 22.63
CA VAL A 94 0.34 -0.58 22.96
C VAL A 94 0.08 0.50 24.01
N VAL A 95 -1.00 1.26 23.87
CA VAL A 95 -1.36 2.32 24.83
C VAL A 95 -1.71 1.73 26.19
N GLU A 96 -2.55 0.69 26.21
CA GLU A 96 -2.96 0.00 27.45
C GLU A 96 -1.77 -0.66 28.16
N ALA A 97 -0.83 -1.26 27.42
CA ALA A 97 0.37 -1.87 28.00
C ALA A 97 1.39 -0.83 28.49
N ALA A 98 1.43 0.36 27.87
CA ALA A 98 2.33 1.43 28.28
C ALA A 98 1.87 2.13 29.57
N GLU A 99 0.56 2.23 29.82
CA GLU A 99 -0.01 2.92 30.98
C GLU A 99 0.61 2.52 32.33
N PRO A 100 0.68 1.23 32.73
CA PRO A 100 1.23 0.86 34.03
C PRO A 100 2.74 1.15 34.14
N VAL A 101 3.49 0.95 33.04
CA VAL A 101 4.93 1.24 33.00
C VAL A 101 5.18 2.74 33.18
N LEU A 102 4.36 3.56 32.53
CA LEU A 102 4.50 5.02 32.56
C LEU A 102 4.10 5.62 33.91
N ALA A 103 3.17 5.01 34.64
CA ALA A 103 2.76 5.43 35.97
C ALA A 103 3.87 5.31 37.04
N ASP A 104 4.75 4.31 36.92
CA ASP A 104 5.84 4.07 37.89
C ASP A 104 6.98 5.10 37.81
N GLY A 105 7.14 5.77 36.67
CA GLY A 105 8.26 6.69 36.44
C GLY A 105 8.16 8.04 37.14
N ASP A 106 7.01 8.37 37.73
CA ASP A 106 6.78 9.62 38.46
C ASP A 106 7.27 9.57 39.92
N GLU A 107 7.61 8.40 40.47
CA GLU A 107 8.03 8.23 41.87
C GLU A 107 9.56 8.18 42.08
N LEU A 108 10.32 9.08 41.44
CA LEU A 108 11.77 9.13 41.63
C LEU A 108 12.14 9.79 42.97
N ARG A 109 12.76 9.03 43.87
CA ARG A 109 13.17 9.49 45.21
C ARG A 109 14.58 10.12 45.27
N TRP A 110 15.25 10.30 44.14
CA TRP A 110 16.63 10.78 44.04
C TRP A 110 16.70 12.10 43.26
N ALA A 111 17.68 12.97 43.59
CA ALA A 111 17.80 14.32 43.04
C ALA A 111 19.17 14.56 42.38
N GLY A 112 19.22 15.50 41.42
CA GLY A 112 20.46 15.97 40.81
C GLY A 112 20.54 15.75 39.29
N ALA A 113 21.76 15.71 38.75
CA ALA A 113 21.99 15.57 37.31
C ALA A 113 21.43 14.25 36.75
N GLY A 114 21.55 13.14 37.49
CA GLY A 114 21.03 11.85 37.08
C GLY A 114 19.50 11.80 36.99
N GLN A 115 18.79 12.43 37.93
CA GLN A 115 17.33 12.56 37.89
C GLN A 115 16.87 13.30 36.62
N ARG A 116 17.53 14.42 36.27
CA ARG A 116 17.20 15.20 35.06
C ARG A 116 17.47 14.42 33.78
N ALA A 117 18.58 13.67 33.73
CA ALA A 117 18.89 12.81 32.60
C ALA A 117 17.83 11.71 32.43
N TYR A 118 17.44 11.05 33.53
CA TYR A 118 16.35 10.06 33.53
C TYR A 118 15.03 10.67 33.04
N GLN A 119 14.59 11.80 33.60
CA GLN A 119 13.34 12.47 33.20
C GLN A 119 13.32 12.87 31.71
N THR A 120 14.49 13.23 31.16
CA THR A 120 14.63 13.54 29.73
C THR A 120 14.36 12.30 28.88
N VAL A 121 15.00 11.17 29.22
CA VAL A 121 14.80 9.90 28.51
C VAL A 121 13.37 9.38 28.71
N TRP A 122 12.86 9.45 29.94
CA TRP A 122 11.52 9.01 30.30
C TRP A 122 10.43 9.77 29.55
N SER A 123 10.54 11.10 29.46
CA SER A 123 9.57 11.91 28.70
C SER A 123 9.60 11.60 27.21
N ALA A 124 10.78 11.33 26.62
CA ALA A 124 10.89 10.89 25.24
C ALA A 124 10.24 9.50 25.01
N VAL A 125 10.50 8.53 25.89
CA VAL A 125 9.87 7.20 25.84
C VAL A 125 8.36 7.29 26.01
N SER A 126 7.89 8.09 26.97
CA SER A 126 6.46 8.32 27.21
C SER A 126 5.78 8.93 25.98
N ALA A 127 6.37 9.96 25.38
CA ALA A 127 5.85 10.55 24.15
C ALA A 127 5.79 9.54 22.99
N THR A 128 6.84 8.72 22.85
CA THR A 128 6.89 7.68 21.82
C THR A 128 5.77 6.65 21.99
N LEU A 129 5.60 6.12 23.21
CA LEU A 129 4.64 5.05 23.50
C LEU A 129 3.18 5.52 23.50
N THR A 130 2.92 6.77 23.92
CA THR A 130 1.56 7.29 24.05
C THR A 130 1.04 8.01 22.82
N ALA A 131 1.93 8.54 21.97
CA ALA A 131 1.54 9.33 20.81
C ALA A 131 2.14 8.82 19.50
N GLU A 132 3.48 8.75 19.39
CA GLU A 132 4.13 8.54 18.09
C GLU A 132 3.91 7.14 17.53
N LEU A 133 4.18 6.10 18.31
CA LEU A 133 4.00 4.71 17.88
C LEU A 133 2.53 4.39 17.59
N PRO A 134 1.55 4.73 18.46
CA PRO A 134 0.14 4.58 18.14
C PRO A 134 -0.29 5.27 16.84
N ALA A 135 0.22 6.48 16.58
CA ALA A 135 -0.06 7.21 15.35
C ALA A 135 0.55 6.53 14.11
N GLN A 136 1.78 6.01 14.21
CA GLN A 136 2.44 5.25 13.15
C GLN A 136 1.70 3.95 12.82
N LEU A 137 1.27 3.20 13.85
CA LEU A 137 0.48 1.97 13.66
C LEU A 137 -0.83 2.27 12.95
N LEU A 138 -1.54 3.33 13.36
CA LEU A 138 -2.78 3.74 12.71
C LEU A 138 -2.55 4.20 11.26
N GLY A 139 -1.53 5.02 11.00
CA GLY A 139 -1.22 5.48 9.64
C GLY A 139 -0.87 4.33 8.70
N THR A 140 -0.13 3.34 9.21
CA THR A 140 0.21 2.12 8.45
C THR A 140 -1.03 1.27 8.17
N ALA A 141 -1.93 1.13 9.16
CA ALA A 141 -3.20 0.43 8.99
C ALA A 141 -4.13 1.13 7.98
N GLU A 142 -4.23 2.46 8.07
CA GLU A 142 -4.99 3.29 7.12
C GLU A 142 -4.46 3.12 5.70
N TYR A 143 -3.13 3.13 5.53
CA TYR A 143 -2.49 2.87 4.24
C TYR A 143 -2.81 1.48 3.70
N GLY A 144 -2.60 0.43 4.51
CA GLY A 144 -2.82 -0.95 4.08
C GLY A 144 -4.28 -1.22 3.70
N ALA A 145 -5.24 -0.68 4.45
CA ALA A 145 -6.66 -0.80 4.10
C ALA A 145 -7.02 -0.02 2.82
N ALA A 146 -6.44 1.17 2.63
CA ALA A 146 -6.63 1.94 1.40
C ALA A 146 -6.03 1.21 0.18
N LEU A 147 -4.85 0.59 0.35
CA LEU A 147 -4.20 -0.22 -0.67
C LEU A 147 -5.03 -1.45 -1.04
N ALA A 148 -5.53 -2.19 -0.04
CA ALA A 148 -6.41 -3.34 -0.26
C ALA A 148 -7.70 -2.92 -0.99
N GLY A 149 -8.34 -1.83 -0.55
CA GLY A 149 -9.54 -1.30 -1.20
C GLY A 149 -9.29 -0.84 -2.64
N TRP A 150 -8.10 -0.33 -2.95
CA TRP A 150 -7.69 0.00 -4.32
C TRP A 150 -7.52 -1.25 -5.19
N TYR A 151 -6.84 -2.29 -4.68
CA TYR A 151 -6.73 -3.57 -5.38
C TYR A 151 -8.09 -4.21 -5.63
N SER A 152 -9.02 -4.20 -4.67
CA SER A 152 -10.38 -4.68 -4.88
C SER A 152 -11.11 -3.93 -6.00
N LYS A 153 -10.89 -2.61 -6.13
CA LYS A 153 -11.46 -1.83 -7.25
C LYS A 153 -10.83 -2.21 -8.60
N LEU A 154 -9.53 -2.53 -8.64
CA LEU A 154 -8.88 -3.03 -9.86
C LEU A 154 -9.48 -4.37 -10.28
N ARG A 155 -9.66 -5.28 -9.33
CA ARG A 155 -10.29 -6.59 -9.56
C ARG A 155 -11.72 -6.44 -10.08
N ALA A 156 -12.52 -5.56 -9.45
CA ALA A 156 -13.88 -5.26 -9.90
C ALA A 156 -13.95 -4.63 -11.30
N ALA A 157 -12.98 -3.76 -11.65
CA ALA A 157 -12.90 -3.17 -12.99
C ALA A 157 -12.58 -4.24 -14.05
N LEU A 158 -11.68 -5.19 -13.74
CA LEU A 158 -11.37 -6.30 -14.62
C LEU A 158 -12.56 -7.25 -14.82
N THR A 159 -13.28 -7.58 -13.74
CA THR A 159 -14.55 -8.32 -13.81
C THR A 159 -15.56 -7.60 -14.70
N SER A 160 -15.74 -6.29 -14.52
CA SER A 160 -16.68 -5.49 -15.31
C SER A 160 -16.29 -5.44 -16.80
N PHE A 161 -15.00 -5.33 -17.10
CA PHE A 161 -14.47 -5.45 -18.45
C PHE A 161 -14.85 -6.82 -19.05
N PHE A 162 -14.60 -7.90 -18.34
CA PHE A 162 -14.85 -9.24 -18.85
C PHE A 162 -16.35 -9.51 -19.07
N LEU A 163 -17.21 -9.11 -18.14
CA LEU A 163 -18.67 -9.24 -18.31
C LEU A 163 -19.18 -8.47 -19.55
N ARG A 164 -18.51 -7.36 -19.91
CA ARG A 164 -18.88 -6.55 -21.06
C ARG A 164 -18.31 -7.07 -22.39
N TYR A 165 -17.06 -7.52 -22.40
CA TYR A 165 -16.32 -7.81 -23.63
C TYR A 165 -15.95 -9.28 -23.84
N GLY A 166 -16.13 -10.13 -22.83
CA GLY A 166 -15.74 -11.54 -22.85
C GLY A 166 -16.50 -12.40 -23.86
N ASN A 167 -17.63 -11.89 -24.39
CA ASN A 167 -18.41 -12.51 -25.47
C ASN A 167 -18.58 -11.57 -26.68
N SER A 168 -17.77 -10.53 -26.78
CA SER A 168 -17.78 -9.63 -27.94
C SER A 168 -17.32 -10.36 -29.21
N PRO A 169 -17.67 -9.88 -30.42
CA PRO A 169 -17.16 -10.43 -31.67
C PRO A 169 -15.63 -10.52 -31.70
N ALA A 170 -14.93 -9.50 -31.18
CA ALA A 170 -13.47 -9.50 -31.05
C ALA A 170 -12.96 -10.67 -30.18
N ALA A 171 -13.60 -10.92 -29.03
CA ALA A 171 -13.23 -12.05 -28.17
C ALA A 171 -13.51 -13.40 -28.85
N VAL A 172 -14.61 -13.51 -29.60
CA VAL A 172 -14.92 -14.71 -30.41
C VAL A 172 -13.87 -14.91 -31.51
N THR A 173 -13.51 -13.85 -32.25
CA THR A 173 -12.47 -13.90 -33.28
C THR A 173 -11.14 -14.40 -32.73
N LEU A 174 -10.72 -13.93 -31.55
CA LEU A 174 -9.46 -14.39 -30.94
C LEU A 174 -9.54 -15.84 -30.44
N ARG A 175 -10.68 -16.27 -29.90
CA ARG A 175 -10.88 -17.66 -29.45
C ARG A 175 -10.99 -18.64 -30.63
N ALA A 176 -11.58 -18.19 -31.74
CA ALA A 176 -11.77 -18.99 -32.94
C ALA A 176 -10.51 -19.08 -33.83
N GLY A 177 -9.38 -18.49 -33.41
CA GLY A 177 -8.21 -18.21 -34.23
C GLY A 177 -7.79 -19.34 -35.19
N PRO A 178 -7.13 -19.01 -36.32
CA PRO A 178 -6.86 -19.97 -37.38
C PRO A 178 -6.01 -21.13 -36.84
N GLY A 179 -6.41 -22.35 -37.19
CA GLY A 179 -5.55 -23.53 -36.98
C GLY A 179 -4.23 -23.35 -37.73
N PRO A 180 -3.10 -23.85 -37.21
CA PRO A 180 -1.79 -23.62 -37.81
C PRO A 180 -1.73 -24.20 -39.24
N GLY A 181 -1.28 -23.39 -40.21
CA GLY A 181 -0.94 -23.84 -41.57
C GLY A 181 -2.11 -23.88 -42.56
N THR A 182 -3.23 -23.21 -42.27
CA THR A 182 -4.35 -23.09 -43.21
C THR A 182 -4.18 -21.89 -44.14
N ALA A 183 -4.67 -21.99 -45.37
CA ALA A 183 -4.70 -20.85 -46.31
C ALA A 183 -5.49 -19.64 -45.76
N ASP A 184 -6.41 -19.91 -44.83
CA ASP A 184 -7.23 -18.94 -44.10
C ASP A 184 -6.44 -18.09 -43.09
N GLU A 185 -5.20 -18.50 -42.78
CA GLU A 185 -4.33 -17.81 -41.80
C GLU A 185 -4.00 -16.38 -42.24
N LEU A 186 -3.71 -16.15 -43.53
CA LEU A 186 -3.35 -14.83 -44.07
C LEU A 186 -4.52 -13.83 -44.07
N ASP A 187 -5.74 -14.29 -44.35
CA ASP A 187 -6.94 -13.46 -44.35
C ASP A 187 -7.42 -13.14 -42.92
N HIS A 188 -7.08 -13.98 -41.94
CA HIS A 188 -7.42 -13.80 -40.53
C HIS A 188 -6.45 -12.89 -39.76
N VAL A 189 -5.22 -12.67 -40.26
CA VAL A 189 -4.21 -11.84 -39.57
C VAL A 189 -4.72 -10.41 -39.27
N PRO A 190 -5.28 -9.65 -40.23
CA PRO A 190 -5.73 -8.29 -39.96
C PRO A 190 -6.90 -8.24 -38.96
N ALA A 191 -7.81 -9.21 -39.04
CA ALA A 191 -8.96 -9.32 -38.15
C ALA A 191 -8.53 -9.67 -36.71
N ALA A 192 -7.60 -10.61 -36.53
CA ALA A 192 -7.07 -10.97 -35.22
C ALA A 192 -6.25 -9.84 -34.58
N ALA A 193 -5.42 -9.15 -35.38
CA ALA A 193 -4.66 -7.99 -34.90
C ALA A 193 -5.58 -6.85 -34.43
N THR A 194 -6.63 -6.55 -35.21
CA THR A 194 -7.63 -5.53 -34.87
C THR A 194 -8.42 -5.94 -33.62
N ALA A 195 -8.92 -7.17 -33.56
CA ALA A 195 -9.66 -7.68 -32.40
C ALA A 195 -8.83 -7.64 -31.10
N ALA A 196 -7.55 -8.00 -31.17
CA ALA A 196 -6.63 -7.90 -30.04
C ALA A 196 -6.41 -6.45 -29.60
N ALA A 197 -6.22 -5.56 -30.57
CA ALA A 197 -6.05 -4.13 -30.32
C ALA A 197 -7.30 -3.50 -29.66
N ASP A 198 -8.50 -3.84 -30.13
CA ASP A 198 -9.77 -3.36 -29.58
C ASP A 198 -9.98 -3.82 -28.12
N LEU A 199 -9.77 -5.10 -27.84
CA LEU A 199 -9.90 -5.65 -26.49
C LEU A 199 -8.85 -5.09 -25.54
N ALA A 200 -7.62 -4.90 -26.00
CA ALA A 200 -6.56 -4.28 -25.23
C ALA A 200 -6.90 -2.82 -24.87
N THR A 201 -7.35 -2.01 -25.83
CA THR A 201 -7.82 -0.64 -25.57
C THR A 201 -8.97 -0.64 -24.56
N ALA A 202 -9.96 -1.52 -24.72
CA ALA A 202 -11.08 -1.61 -23.80
C ALA A 202 -10.66 -2.02 -22.38
N CYS A 203 -9.69 -2.94 -22.25
CA CYS A 203 -9.11 -3.34 -20.98
C CYS A 203 -8.39 -2.16 -20.30
N PHE A 204 -7.50 -1.46 -21.01
CA PHE A 204 -6.80 -0.30 -20.47
C PHE A 204 -7.75 0.84 -20.12
N ALA A 205 -8.77 1.09 -20.93
CA ALA A 205 -9.79 2.09 -20.64
C ALA A 205 -10.55 1.78 -19.34
N ALA A 206 -10.84 0.51 -19.06
CA ALA A 206 -11.48 0.10 -17.81
C ALA A 206 -10.56 0.27 -16.58
N LEU A 207 -9.26 -0.01 -16.73
CA LEU A 207 -8.30 0.04 -15.62
C LEU A 207 -7.74 1.45 -15.34
N ARG A 208 -7.66 2.31 -16.36
CA ARG A 208 -7.07 3.66 -16.28
C ARG A 208 -7.56 4.50 -15.10
N PRO A 209 -8.88 4.70 -14.87
CA PRO A 209 -9.33 5.55 -13.76
C PRO A 209 -8.92 5.00 -12.39
N VAL A 210 -8.90 3.67 -12.23
CA VAL A 210 -8.53 3.03 -10.97
C VAL A 210 -7.03 3.11 -10.72
N LEU A 211 -6.21 2.91 -11.75
CA LEU A 211 -4.76 3.08 -11.66
C LEU A 211 -4.36 4.53 -11.38
N ALA A 212 -5.09 5.51 -11.93
CA ALA A 212 -4.90 6.91 -11.61
C ALA A 212 -5.13 7.17 -10.11
N ALA A 213 -6.23 6.68 -9.55
CA ALA A 213 -6.51 6.80 -8.11
C ALA A 213 -5.44 6.13 -7.24
N GLY A 214 -4.84 5.02 -7.70
CA GLY A 214 -3.74 4.35 -6.98
C GLY A 214 -2.48 5.20 -6.85
N ARG A 215 -2.17 6.03 -7.86
CA ARG A 215 -1.01 6.95 -7.81
C ARG A 215 -1.16 8.01 -6.71
N GLU A 216 -2.39 8.38 -6.38
CA GLU A 216 -2.73 9.35 -5.34
C GLU A 216 -2.67 8.76 -3.92
N LEU A 217 -2.54 7.44 -3.76
CA LEU A 217 -2.29 6.83 -2.45
C LEU A 217 -0.86 7.07 -1.95
N ARG A 218 0.09 7.32 -2.87
CA ARG A 218 1.53 7.47 -2.58
C ARG A 218 1.91 8.75 -1.80
N PRO A 219 1.28 9.92 -2.02
CA PRO A 219 1.61 11.16 -1.30
C PRO A 219 0.92 11.31 0.07
N ALA A 220 -0.16 10.58 0.33
CA ALA A 220 -0.95 10.75 1.56
C ALA A 220 -0.32 10.11 2.81
N THR A 221 0.72 9.29 2.62
CA THR A 221 1.27 8.40 3.64
C THR A 221 2.79 8.25 3.51
N ASP A 222 3.53 9.34 3.21
CA ASP A 222 4.99 9.35 3.36
C ASP A 222 5.31 9.15 4.85
N PRO A 223 5.68 7.94 5.30
CA PRO A 223 6.06 7.71 6.66
C PRO A 223 7.55 7.94 6.66
N ARG A 224 8.02 9.19 6.58
CA ARG A 224 9.39 9.42 7.03
C ARG A 224 9.35 9.25 8.53
N PRO A 225 9.88 8.15 9.10
CA PRO A 225 10.24 8.22 10.49
C PRO A 225 11.27 9.36 10.56
N ALA A 226 10.90 10.45 11.22
CA ALA A 226 11.89 11.20 11.93
C ALA A 226 12.37 10.24 13.02
N LEU A 227 13.27 9.31 12.67
CA LEU A 227 14.08 8.65 13.68
C LEU A 227 14.69 9.82 14.44
N PRO A 228 14.45 9.95 15.76
CA PRO A 228 15.21 10.90 16.53
C PRO A 228 16.67 10.51 16.29
N THR A 229 17.40 11.38 15.61
CA THR A 229 18.84 11.28 15.58
C THR A 229 19.22 11.33 17.04
N ALA A 230 19.58 10.17 17.58
CA ALA A 230 20.16 10.08 18.90
C ALA A 230 21.42 10.96 18.82
N ARG A 231 21.29 12.23 19.20
CA ARG A 231 22.43 13.05 19.54
C ARG A 231 23.03 12.33 20.72
N THR A 232 24.08 11.58 20.42
CA THR A 232 25.00 11.07 21.43
C THR A 232 25.35 12.29 22.28
N PRO A 233 25.05 12.29 23.59
CA PRO A 233 25.57 13.34 24.43
C PRO A 233 27.08 13.26 24.31
N ASP A 234 27.70 14.34 23.87
CA ASP A 234 29.15 14.52 23.97
C ASP A 234 29.51 14.25 25.43
N HIS A 235 30.17 13.12 25.67
CA HIS A 235 30.86 12.86 26.91
C HIS A 235 32.09 13.76 26.90
N ASP A 236 31.88 15.05 27.20
CA ASP A 236 32.96 15.93 27.60
C ASP A 236 33.40 15.48 28.99
N THR A 237 34.34 14.54 29.02
CA THR A 237 35.05 14.13 30.22
C THR A 237 36.00 15.25 30.64
N GLY A 238 35.44 16.39 31.05
CA GLY A 238 36.13 17.43 31.77
C GLY A 238 36.55 16.88 33.12
N THR A 239 37.80 16.44 33.20
CA THR A 239 38.38 15.79 34.37
C THR A 239 38.48 16.77 35.52
N ASP A 240 38.05 16.26 36.67
CA ASP A 240 38.14 16.84 38.00
C ASP A 240 39.57 17.23 38.39
N SER A 241 39.72 18.40 39.02
CA SER A 241 40.83 18.71 39.93
C SER A 241 40.37 19.76 40.94
N GLY A 242 39.38 19.39 41.74
CA GLY A 242 39.11 20.04 43.03
C GLY A 242 40.12 19.59 44.09
N ALA A 243 41.08 20.44 44.41
CA ALA A 243 42.02 20.25 45.51
C ALA A 243 41.29 20.24 46.87
N PHE A 244 41.33 19.09 47.56
CA PHE A 244 40.98 18.96 48.97
C PHE A 244 42.13 19.54 49.81
N HIS A 245 41.93 20.69 50.45
CA HIS A 245 42.77 21.13 51.57
C HIS A 245 42.05 20.82 52.89
N ALA A 246 42.50 19.77 53.57
CA ALA A 246 42.25 19.54 54.98
C ALA A 246 43.22 20.41 55.78
N GLY A 247 42.70 21.36 56.56
CA GLY A 247 43.45 22.09 57.57
C GLY A 247 43.22 21.43 58.93
N HIS A 248 44.28 20.81 59.46
CA HIS A 248 44.43 20.50 60.88
C HIS A 248 45.70 21.19 61.36
N ASP A 249 45.50 22.15 62.27
CA ASP A 249 46.33 22.61 63.40
C ASP A 249 46.30 24.14 63.57
#